data_AF-A0A3D3BKW9-F1
#
_entry.id   AF-A0A3D3BKW9-F1
#
_cell.length_a   1.000
_cell.length_b   1.000
_cell.length_c   1.000
_cell.angle_alpha   90.00
_cell.angle_beta   90.00
_cell.angle_gamma   90.00
#
_symmetry.space_group_name_H-M   'P 1'
#
loop_
_entity.id
_entity.type
_entity.pdbx_description
1 polymer ?
#
loop_
_entity_poly.entity_id
_entity_poly.type
_entity_poly.pdbx_seq_one_letter_code
_entity_poly.pdbx_strand_id
1 'polypeptide(L)'
;MTYSAIDPVAIDFGFIQIHWYGLMYVLGFLVGYALAIYRIGRGLFPINREQMSDLLTWIALGIILGGRAGYMIFYQPKRLLDEPLSL
;
A
#
# COMPACT_ATOMS: atom_id res chain seq x y z
N MET A 1 0.30 16.68 28.54
CA MET A 1 -0.50 16.38 27.33
C MET A 1 -0.91 14.93 27.42
N THR A 2 -2.16 14.66 27.78
CA THR A 2 -2.71 13.29 27.83
C THR A 2 -2.98 12.83 26.41
N TYR A 3 -2.04 12.06 25.83
CA TYR A 3 -2.33 11.30 24.61
C TYR A 3 -3.38 10.25 24.97
N SER A 4 -4.50 10.23 24.26
CA SER A 4 -5.42 9.10 24.36
C SER A 4 -4.68 7.88 23.82
N ALA A 5 -4.43 6.89 24.68
CA ALA A 5 -3.75 5.65 24.31
C ALA A 5 -4.72 4.79 23.49
N ILE A 6 -4.92 5.19 22.23
CA ILE A 6 -5.61 4.35 21.24
C ILE A 6 -4.65 3.20 20.94
N ASP A 7 -5.11 1.97 21.19
CA ASP A 7 -4.36 0.78 20.82
C ASP A 7 -4.10 0.82 19.29
N PRO A 8 -2.85 0.76 18.84
CA PRO A 8 -2.54 0.77 17.41
C PRO A 8 -3.04 -0.50 16.70
N VAL A 9 -3.31 -1.57 17.46
CA VAL A 9 -3.83 -2.83 16.94
C VAL A 9 -5.36 -2.75 16.87
N ALA A 10 -5.90 -2.90 15.67
CA ALA A 10 -7.33 -2.96 15.43
C ALA A 10 -7.89 -4.35 15.72
N ILE A 11 -7.17 -5.39 15.28
CA ILE A 11 -7.55 -6.80 15.48
C ILE A 11 -6.27 -7.60 15.75
N ASP A 12 -6.29 -8.36 16.84
CA ASP A 12 -5.20 -9.25 17.23
C ASP A 12 -5.62 -10.72 17.05
N PHE A 13 -4.91 -11.44 16.19
CA PHE A 13 -5.07 -12.88 16.00
C PHE A 13 -3.95 -13.69 16.70
N GLY A 14 -3.13 -13.05 17.53
CA GLY A 14 -2.00 -13.62 18.25
C GLY A 14 -0.73 -13.73 17.39
N PHE A 15 -0.81 -14.33 16.20
CA PHE A 15 0.32 -14.47 15.27
C PHE A 15 0.36 -13.35 14.20
N ILE A 16 -0.77 -12.68 13.96
CA ILE A 16 -0.88 -11.54 13.05
C ILE A 16 -1.66 -10.43 13.76
N GLN A 17 -1.06 -9.25 13.78
CA GLN A 17 -1.67 -8.04 14.33
C GLN A 17 -2.04 -7.09 13.20
N ILE A 18 -3.33 -6.85 13.02
CA ILE A 18 -3.83 -5.89 12.05
C ILE A 18 -3.87 -4.53 12.73
N HIS A 19 -3.08 -3.60 12.20
CA HIS A 19 -2.99 -2.25 12.74
C HIS A 19 -3.96 -1.29 12.05
N TRP A 20 -4.42 -0.27 12.76
CA TRP A 20 -5.33 0.75 12.22
C TRP A 20 -4.78 1.45 10.98
N TYR A 21 -3.48 1.75 10.94
CA TYR A 21 -2.87 2.39 9.78
C TYR A 21 -2.97 1.51 8.53
N GLY A 22 -2.79 0.19 8.68
CA GLY A 22 -2.94 -0.78 7.58
C GLY A 22 -4.37 -0.79 7.04
N LEU A 23 -5.34 -0.76 7.94
CA LEU A 23 -6.75 -0.72 7.59
C LEU A 23 -7.12 0.58 6.85
N MET A 24 -6.55 1.71 7.27
CA MET A 24 -6.73 2.99 6.58
C MET A 24 -6.11 3.00 5.18
N TYR A 25 -4.97 2.34 4.97
CA TYR A 25 -4.39 2.18 3.63
C TYR A 25 -5.34 1.38 2.72
N VAL A 26 -5.86 0.24 3.19
CA VAL A 26 -6.82 -0.58 2.41
C VAL A 26 -8.07 0.24 2.09
N LEU A 27 -8.61 0.96 3.07
CA LEU A 27 -9.79 1.80 2.87
C LEU A 27 -9.53 2.91 1.84
N GLY A 28 -8.36 3.56 1.89
CA GLY A 28 -7.96 4.54 0.89
C GLY A 28 -7.87 3.96 -0.52
N PHE A 29 -7.32 2.75 -0.65
CA PHE A 29 -7.26 2.02 -1.91
C PHE A 29 -8.66 1.69 -2.46
N LEU A 30 -9.56 1.19 -1.61
CA LEU A 30 -10.92 0.84 -1.99
C LEU A 30 -11.72 2.07 -2.45
N VAL A 31 -11.64 3.17 -1.70
CA VAL A 31 -12.32 4.42 -2.05
C VAL A 31 -11.76 5.01 -3.35
N GLY A 32 -10.43 5.01 -3.51
CA GLY A 32 -9.78 5.47 -4.73
C GLY A 32 -10.20 4.65 -5.96
N TYR A 33 -10.22 3.33 -5.84
CA TYR A 33 -10.68 2.42 -6.89
C TYR A 33 -12.16 2.63 -7.24
N ALA A 34 -13.04 2.67 -6.23
CA ALA A 34 -14.47 2.87 -6.44
C ALA A 34 -14.75 4.19 -7.18
N LEU A 35 -14.04 5.26 -6.79
CA LEU A 35 -14.13 6.56 -7.44
C LEU A 35 -13.59 6.55 -8.87
N ALA A 36 -12.51 5.80 -9.14
CA ALA A 36 -11.95 5.64 -10.47
C ALA A 36 -12.95 4.92 -11.40
N ILE A 37 -13.52 3.80 -10.96
CA ILE A 37 -14.53 3.05 -11.71
C ILE A 37 -15.80 3.88 -11.95
N TYR A 38 -16.23 4.66 -10.94
CA TYR A 38 -17.35 5.59 -11.09
C TYR A 38 -17.09 6.62 -12.19
N ARG A 39 -15.89 7.22 -12.23
CA ARG A 39 -15.52 8.19 -13.27
C ARG A 39 -15.36 7.59 -14.66
N ILE A 40 -14.83 6.36 -14.75
CA ILE A 40 -14.76 5.61 -16.02
C ILE A 40 -16.17 5.40 -16.57
N GLY A 41 -17.13 5.01 -15.73
CA GLY A 41 -18.54 4.86 -16.14
C GLY A 41 -19.21 6.14 -16.64
N ARG A 42 -18.63 7.32 -16.37
CA ARG A 42 -19.10 8.63 -16.85
C ARG A 42 -18.41 9.10 -18.14
N GLY A 43 -17.55 8.27 -18.73
CA GLY A 43 -16.82 8.61 -19.96
C GLY A 43 -15.74 9.68 -19.76
N LEU A 44 -15.31 9.93 -18.52
CA LEU A 44 -14.30 10.95 -18.20
C LEU A 44 -12.87 10.51 -18.54
N PHE A 45 -12.66 9.22 -18.84
CA PHE A 45 -11.35 8.67 -19.13
C PHE A 45 -11.42 7.67 -20.30
N PRO A 46 -10.38 7.61 -21.17
CA PRO A 46 -10.29 6.66 -22.27
C PRO A 46 -9.73 5.30 -21.82
N ILE A 47 -10.17 4.79 -20.66
CA ILE A 47 -9.72 3.51 -20.10
C ILE A 47 -10.90 2.70 -19.57
N ASN A 48 -10.80 1.38 -19.71
CA ASN A 48 -11.84 0.44 -19.28
C ASN A 48 -11.62 0.00 -17.82
N ARG A 49 -12.64 -0.62 -17.22
CA ARG A 49 -12.58 -1.11 -15.82
C ARG A 49 -11.46 -2.11 -15.58
N GLU A 50 -11.22 -3.01 -16.53
CA GLU A 50 -10.13 -4.00 -16.48
C GLU A 50 -8.77 -3.32 -16.44
N GLN A 51 -8.53 -2.36 -17.34
CA GLN A 51 -7.27 -1.60 -17.38
C GLN A 51 -7.02 -0.82 -16.08
N MET A 52 -8.08 -0.31 -15.43
CA MET A 52 -7.98 0.32 -14.12
C MET A 52 -7.60 -0.68 -13.01
N SER A 53 -8.16 -1.88 -13.05
CA SER A 53 -7.81 -2.96 -12.11
C SER A 53 -6.36 -3.41 -12.29
N ASP A 54 -5.91 -3.56 -13.54
CA ASP A 54 -4.53 -3.92 -13.86
C ASP A 54 -3.56 -2.83 -13.38
N LEU A 55 -3.89 -1.56 -13.65
CA LEU A 55 -3.12 -0.42 -13.17
C LEU A 55 -3.01 -0.41 -11.65
N LEU A 56 -4.12 -0.64 -10.94
CA LEU A 56 -4.13 -0.65 -9.48
C LEU A 56 -3.28 -1.80 -8.91
N THR A 57 -3.28 -2.95 -9.58
CA THR A 57 -2.42 -4.10 -9.23
C THR A 57 -0.94 -3.75 -9.42
N TRP A 58 -0.58 -3.13 -10.55
CA TRP A 58 0.79 -2.66 -10.79
C TRP A 58 1.23 -1.58 -9.80
N ILE A 59 0.34 -0.67 -9.42
CA ILE A 59 0.62 0.34 -8.39
C ILE A 59 0.87 -0.35 -7.04
N ALA A 60 0.04 -1.30 -6.63
CA ALA A 60 0.20 -2.03 -5.38
C ALA A 60 1.55 -2.79 -5.35
N LEU A 61 1.90 -3.49 -6.43
CA LEU A 61 3.21 -4.13 -6.57
C LEU A 61 4.36 -3.12 -6.53
N GLY A 62 4.21 -1.98 -7.22
CA GLY A 62 5.19 -0.91 -7.22
C GLY A 62 5.43 -0.31 -5.83
N ILE A 63 4.39 -0.19 -5.00
CA ILE A 63 4.52 0.29 -3.61
C ILE A 63 5.29 -0.70 -2.76
N ILE A 64 4.98 -2.01 -2.87
CA ILE A 64 5.64 -3.05 -2.08
C ILE A 64 7.12 -3.16 -2.48
N LEU A 65 7.38 -3.33 -3.78
CA LEU A 65 8.73 -3.47 -4.31
C LEU A 65 9.54 -2.19 -4.15
N GLY A 66 8.94 -1.05 -4.49
CA GLY A 66 9.58 0.27 -4.40
C GLY A 66 9.85 0.69 -2.96
N GLY A 67 8.95 0.38 -2.02
CA GLY A 67 9.17 0.66 -0.60
C GLY A 67 10.36 -0.13 -0.05
N ARG A 68 10.46 -1.41 -0.42
CA ARG A 68 11.56 -2.28 0.03
C ARG A 68 12.89 -1.92 -0.63
N ALA A 69 12.91 -1.80 -1.95
CA ALA A 69 14.09 -1.39 -2.70
C ALA A 69 14.55 0.02 -2.31
N GLY A 70 13.62 0.96 -2.17
CA GLY A 70 13.91 2.32 -1.72
C GLY A 70 14.50 2.34 -0.31
N TYR A 71 13.92 1.59 0.64
CA TYR A 71 14.49 1.47 1.98
C TYR A 71 15.94 0.97 1.94
N MET A 72 16.20 -0.09 1.17
CA MET A 72 17.53 -0.65 1.03
C MET A 72 18.54 0.33 0.42
N ILE A 73 18.17 0.98 -0.69
CA ILE A 73 19.06 1.90 -1.41
C ILE A 73 19.38 3.14 -0.58
N PHE A 74 18.38 3.74 0.07
CA PHE A 74 18.55 5.02 0.77
C PHE A 74 19.01 4.86 2.22
N TYR A 75 18.58 3.81 2.93
CA TYR A 75 18.85 3.65 4.36
C TYR A 75 19.84 2.52 4.68
N GLN A 76 19.99 1.51 3.81
CA GLN A 76 20.89 0.37 4.04
C GLN A 76 21.80 0.02 2.83
N PRO A 77 22.45 1.01 2.17
CA PRO A 77 23.19 0.75 0.93
C PRO A 77 24.39 -0.19 1.13
N LYS A 78 25.04 -0.17 2.30
CA LYS A 78 26.15 -1.08 2.61
C LYS A 78 25.68 -2.53 2.75
N ARG A 79 24.56 -2.75 3.45
CA ARG A 79 23.95 -4.07 3.63
C ARG A 79 23.47 -4.65 2.31
N LEU A 80 22.98 -3.80 1.40
CA LEU A 80 22.59 -4.20 0.06
C LEU A 80 23.77 -4.72 -0.77
N LEU A 81 24.97 -4.13 -0.61
CA LEU A 81 26.17 -4.57 -1.32
C LEU A 81 26.77 -5.84 -0.73
N ASP A 82 26.76 -5.98 0.59
CA ASP A 82 27.33 -7.14 1.29
C ASP A 82 26.41 -8.37 1.21
N GLU A 83 25.09 -8.17 1.16
CA GLU A 83 24.09 -9.25 1.14
C GLU A 83 22.94 -8.90 0.17
N PRO A 84 23.10 -9.14 -1.14
CA PRO A 84 22.12 -8.73 -2.14
C PRO A 84 20.77 -9.47 -2.03
N LEU A 85 20.74 -10.65 -1.40
CA LEU A 85 19.52 -11.40 -1.11
C LEU A 85 18.70 -10.82 0.05
N SER A 86 19.20 -9.80 0.75
CA SER A 86 18.46 -9.16 1.84
C SER A 86 17.29 -8.30 1.35
N LEU A 87 17.28 -7.98 0.04
CA LEU A 87 16.26 -7.15 -0.62
C LEU A 87 14.86 -7.74 -0.46
#